data_AF-A0A6U1LPM2-F1
#
_entry.id   AF-A0A6U1LPM2-F1
#
_cell.length_a   1.000
_cell.length_b   1.000
_cell.length_c   1.000
_cell.angle_alpha   90.00
_cell.angle_beta   90.00
_cell.angle_gamma   90.00
#
_symmetry.space_group_name_H-M   'P 1'
#
loop_
_entity.id
_entity.type
_entity.pdbx_description
1 polymer ?
#
loop_
_entity_poly.entity_id
_entity_poly.type
_entity_poly.pdbx_seq_one_letter_code
_entity_poly.pdbx_strand_id
1 'polypeptide(L)'
;EVAEMKKKAIANQKLMYDISQENKRLSEPLAVAVAEVAELKGQLKDREKDLLSLNNAKARYHVLEDQLLSLQEEHRSLEAKFRSIEKERDELYDSFETSIKAVQQRSDFRNLILESKLQGMEEGIDKATSQLNEIVEAAALDQEEVGHIVGSLDEMVAAKNAIIKDLQYSVLRMTKGYNDALRTYTEKLVEIGIPKDEIEAMGFSTWATLTSVAPAGLVVT
;
A
#
# COMPACT_ATOMS: atom_id res chain seq x y z
N GLU A 1 -66.95 102.17 0.83
CA GLU A 1 -65.92 101.37 1.54
C GLU A 1 -66.48 100.24 2.41
N VAL A 2 -67.43 100.49 3.32
CA VAL A 2 -67.98 99.45 4.23
C VAL A 2 -68.66 98.28 3.50
N ALA A 3 -69.37 98.53 2.40
CA ALA A 3 -70.06 97.50 1.62
C ALA A 3 -69.09 96.55 0.88
N GLU A 4 -67.97 97.08 0.38
CA GLU A 4 -66.94 96.29 -0.30
C GLU A 4 -66.15 95.42 0.68
N MET A 5 -65.82 95.96 1.86
CA MET A 5 -65.24 95.19 2.96
C MET A 5 -66.16 94.05 3.41
N LYS A 6 -67.48 94.29 3.52
CA LYS A 6 -68.45 93.23 3.84
C LYS A 6 -68.50 92.14 2.77
N LYS A 7 -68.44 92.50 1.49
CA LYS A 7 -68.43 91.53 0.38
C LYS A 7 -67.16 90.67 0.37
N LYS A 8 -65.99 91.28 0.63
CA LYS A 8 -64.71 90.56 0.79
C LYS A 8 -64.71 89.65 2.03
N ALA A 9 -65.29 90.10 3.14
CA ALA A 9 -65.43 89.29 4.36
C ALA A 9 -66.31 88.05 4.13
N ILE A 10 -67.45 88.20 3.44
CA ILE A 10 -68.33 87.08 3.09
C ILE A 10 -67.63 86.10 2.13
N ALA A 11 -66.93 86.59 1.11
CA ALA A 11 -66.18 85.74 0.19
C ALA A 11 -65.04 84.98 0.90
N ASN A 12 -64.33 85.64 1.82
CA ASN A 12 -63.29 85.02 2.62
C ASN A 12 -63.86 83.98 3.60
N GLN A 13 -65.02 84.27 4.21
CA GLN A 13 -65.71 83.30 5.08
C GLN A 13 -66.19 82.06 4.30
N LYS A 14 -66.68 82.26 3.07
CA LYS A 14 -67.02 81.14 2.17
C LYS A 14 -65.79 80.33 1.77
N LEU A 15 -64.69 80.99 1.41
CA LEU A 15 -63.42 80.33 1.09
C LEU A 15 -62.87 79.55 2.30
N MET A 16 -62.92 80.12 3.50
CA MET A 16 -62.53 79.44 4.74
C MET A 16 -63.42 78.23 5.04
N TYR A 17 -64.72 78.34 4.77
CA TYR A 17 -65.65 77.22 4.89
C TYR A 17 -65.35 76.11 3.89
N ASP A 18 -65.11 76.46 2.62
CA ASP A 18 -64.77 75.51 1.55
C ASP A 18 -63.42 74.81 1.84
N ILE A 19 -62.40 75.54 2.31
CA ILE A 19 -61.11 74.97 2.77
C ILE A 19 -61.31 74.06 3.97
N SER A 20 -62.16 74.43 4.93
CA SER A 20 -62.44 73.60 6.10
C SER A 20 -63.15 72.30 5.74
N GLN A 21 -64.12 72.37 4.82
CA GLN A 21 -64.81 71.18 4.30
C GLN A 21 -63.87 70.28 3.52
N GLU A 22 -63.00 70.85 2.68
CA GLU A 22 -62.02 70.08 1.92
C GLU A 22 -60.96 69.43 2.83
N ASN A 23 -60.45 70.15 3.84
CA ASN A 23 -59.57 69.57 4.85
C ASN A 23 -60.24 68.42 5.60
N LYS A 24 -61.53 68.55 5.93
CA LYS A 24 -62.29 67.48 6.58
C LYS A 24 -62.46 66.27 5.66
N ARG A 25 -62.69 66.51 4.36
CA ARG A 25 -62.81 65.47 3.33
C ARG A 25 -61.50 64.72 3.09
N LEU A 26 -60.37 65.41 3.12
CA LEU A 26 -59.04 64.84 2.87
C LEU A 26 -58.40 64.19 4.11
N SER A 27 -58.81 64.57 5.32
CA SER A 27 -58.21 64.07 6.57
C SER A 27 -58.36 62.55 6.73
N GLU A 28 -59.51 61.98 6.37
CA GLU A 28 -59.76 60.54 6.52
C GLU A 28 -59.02 59.70 5.47
N PRO A 29 -59.05 60.03 4.16
CA PRO A 29 -58.19 59.38 3.15
C PRO A 29 -56.70 59.47 3.48
N LEU A 30 -56.24 60.62 4.00
CA LEU A 30 -54.84 60.78 4.41
C LEU A 30 -54.49 59.89 5.61
N ALA A 31 -55.37 59.78 6.61
CA ALA A 31 -55.17 58.90 7.75
C ALA A 31 -55.11 57.42 7.33
N VAL A 32 -56.00 57.00 6.43
CA VAL A 32 -56.00 55.64 5.85
C VAL A 32 -54.70 55.38 5.09
N ALA A 33 -54.28 56.29 4.21
CA ALA A 33 -53.04 56.14 3.45
C ALA A 33 -51.79 56.09 4.35
N VAL A 34 -51.76 56.87 5.43
CA VAL A 34 -50.65 56.81 6.42
C VAL A 34 -50.63 55.48 7.16
N ALA A 35 -51.79 54.95 7.55
CA ALA A 35 -51.91 53.65 8.18
C ALA A 35 -51.47 52.52 7.23
N GLU A 36 -51.89 52.56 5.97
CA GLU A 36 -51.49 51.60 4.94
C GLU A 36 -49.98 51.64 4.68
N VAL A 37 -49.38 52.82 4.60
CA VAL A 37 -47.92 52.95 4.47
C VAL A 37 -47.19 52.37 5.69
N ALA A 38 -47.73 52.54 6.90
CA ALA A 38 -47.13 51.96 8.11
C ALA A 38 -47.22 50.42 8.08
N GLU A 39 -48.35 49.85 7.66
CA GLU A 39 -48.53 48.42 7.51
C GLU A 39 -47.60 47.84 6.44
N LEU A 40 -47.57 48.44 5.25
CA LEU A 40 -46.69 48.02 4.15
C LEU A 40 -45.21 48.07 4.55
N LYS A 41 -44.79 49.07 5.33
CA LYS A 41 -43.43 49.11 5.90
C LYS A 41 -43.17 47.97 6.87
N GLY A 42 -44.16 47.57 7.67
CA GLY A 42 -44.10 46.40 8.54
C GLY A 42 -43.92 45.11 7.75
N GLN A 43 -44.78 44.89 6.75
CA GLN A 43 -44.70 43.74 5.85
C GLN A 43 -43.36 43.65 5.12
N LEU A 44 -42.80 44.79 4.69
CA LEU A 44 -41.50 44.84 4.02
C LEU A 44 -40.37 44.40 4.95
N LYS A 45 -40.38 44.84 6.21
CA LYS A 45 -39.40 44.43 7.23
C LYS A 45 -39.49 42.93 7.54
N ASP A 46 -40.69 42.37 7.62
CA ASP A 46 -40.85 40.93 7.86
C ASP A 46 -40.37 40.13 6.65
N ARG A 47 -40.67 40.59 5.43
CA ARG A 47 -40.16 39.99 4.20
C ARG A 47 -38.63 40.03 4.11
N GLU A 48 -37.98 41.12 4.56
CA GLU A 48 -36.52 41.18 4.66
C GLU A 48 -35.95 40.13 5.63
N LYS A 49 -36.60 39.91 6.78
CA LYS A 49 -36.20 38.84 7.72
C LYS A 49 -36.37 37.46 7.10
N ASP A 50 -37.48 37.21 6.41
CA ASP A 50 -37.75 35.93 5.78
C ASP A 50 -36.71 35.62 4.68
N LEU A 51 -36.31 36.63 3.90
CA LEU A 51 -35.24 36.48 2.91
C LEU A 51 -33.91 36.11 3.54
N LEU A 52 -33.55 36.72 4.68
CA LEU A 52 -32.34 36.37 5.43
C LEU A 52 -32.40 34.94 5.98
N SER A 53 -33.54 34.57 6.58
CA SER A 53 -33.76 33.21 7.08
C SER A 53 -33.68 32.17 5.96
N LEU A 54 -34.26 32.45 4.79
CA LEU A 54 -34.18 31.60 3.61
C LEU A 54 -32.75 31.45 3.11
N ASN A 55 -31.98 32.54 3.07
CA ASN A 55 -30.56 32.49 2.67
C ASN A 55 -29.75 31.61 3.62
N ASN A 56 -29.92 31.80 4.94
CA ASN A 56 -29.27 30.97 5.95
C ASN A 56 -29.67 29.49 5.85
N ALA A 57 -30.94 29.20 5.60
CA ALA A 57 -31.41 27.83 5.40
C ALA A 57 -30.80 27.18 4.15
N LYS A 58 -30.70 27.92 3.03
CA LYS A 58 -30.03 27.46 1.81
C LYS A 58 -28.55 27.17 2.04
N ALA A 59 -27.84 28.05 2.75
CA ALA A 59 -26.44 27.83 3.08
C ALA A 59 -26.25 26.54 3.91
N ARG A 60 -27.11 26.31 4.90
CA ARG A 60 -27.10 25.07 5.70
C ARG A 60 -27.44 23.83 4.87
N TYR A 61 -28.39 23.95 3.95
CA TYR A 61 -28.75 22.87 3.04
C TYR A 61 -27.55 22.43 2.20
N HIS A 62 -26.83 23.37 1.58
CA HIS A 62 -25.66 23.03 0.77
C HIS A 62 -24.55 22.37 1.59
N VAL A 63 -24.28 22.85 2.81
CA VAL A 63 -23.30 22.21 3.70
C VAL A 63 -23.70 20.76 4.03
N LEU A 64 -24.98 20.52 4.31
CA LEU A 64 -25.49 19.17 4.59
C LEU A 64 -25.45 18.26 3.35
N GLU A 65 -25.73 18.83 2.17
CA GLU A 65 -25.65 18.13 0.88
C GLU A 65 -24.22 17.67 0.60
N ASP A 66 -23.22 18.55 0.79
CA ASP A 66 -21.81 18.21 0.64
C ASP A 66 -21.36 17.13 1.64
N GLN A 67 -21.79 17.25 2.90
CA GLN A 67 -21.50 16.24 3.93
C GLN A 67 -22.10 14.87 3.59
N LEU A 68 -23.33 14.84 3.06
CA LEU A 68 -23.99 13.62 2.67
C LEU A 68 -23.27 12.94 1.51
N LEU A 69 -22.84 13.71 0.51
CA LEU A 69 -22.05 13.20 -0.62
C LEU A 69 -20.72 12.61 -0.14
N SER A 70 -19.97 13.33 0.70
CA SER A 70 -18.71 12.83 1.28
C SER A 70 -18.91 11.52 2.05
N LEU A 71 -19.96 11.46 2.88
CA LEU A 71 -20.24 10.27 3.69
C LEU A 71 -20.64 9.07 2.81
N GLN A 72 -21.36 9.30 1.71
CA GLN A 72 -21.71 8.25 0.75
C GLN A 72 -20.46 7.70 0.04
N GLU A 73 -19.50 8.55 -0.32
CA GLU A 73 -18.24 8.12 -0.92
C GLU A 73 -17.40 7.31 0.07
N GLU A 74 -17.28 7.77 1.32
CA GLU A 74 -16.60 7.04 2.38
C GLU A 74 -17.24 5.67 2.63
N HIS A 75 -18.56 5.61 2.68
CA HIS A 75 -19.30 4.37 2.86
C HIS A 75 -19.03 3.38 1.72
N ARG A 76 -19.11 3.82 0.45
CA ARG A 76 -18.79 2.97 -0.71
C ARG A 76 -17.35 2.47 -0.68
N SER A 77 -16.41 3.33 -0.32
CA SER A 77 -14.99 2.97 -0.18
C SER A 77 -14.79 1.91 0.91
N LEU A 78 -15.46 2.08 2.05
CA LEU A 78 -15.37 1.14 3.16
C LEU A 78 -16.02 -0.21 2.84
N GLU A 79 -17.18 -0.22 2.18
CA GLU A 79 -17.81 -1.45 1.71
C GLU A 79 -16.92 -2.23 0.72
N ALA A 80 -16.28 -1.53 -0.22
CA ALA A 80 -15.37 -2.16 -1.17
C ALA A 80 -14.16 -2.81 -0.46
N LYS A 81 -13.57 -2.11 0.53
CA LYS A 81 -12.49 -2.64 1.36
C LYS A 81 -12.93 -3.86 2.17
N PHE A 82 -14.12 -3.78 2.77
CA PHE A 82 -14.68 -4.90 3.53
C PHE A 82 -14.84 -6.15 2.67
N ARG A 83 -15.41 -6.01 1.46
CA ARG A 83 -15.55 -7.13 0.52
C ARG A 83 -14.20 -7.72 0.08
N SER A 84 -13.17 -6.89 -0.09
CA SER A 84 -11.82 -7.36 -0.41
C SER A 84 -11.25 -8.21 0.71
N ILE A 85 -11.30 -7.70 1.95
CA ILE A 85 -10.81 -8.40 3.13
C ILE A 85 -11.58 -9.69 3.38
N GLU A 86 -12.90 -9.67 3.17
CA GLU A 86 -13.74 -10.85 3.30
C GLU A 86 -13.34 -11.94 2.30
N LYS A 87 -13.11 -11.55 1.04
CA LYS A 87 -12.62 -12.45 0.01
C LYS A 87 -11.24 -13.02 0.35
N GLU A 88 -10.30 -12.19 0.80
CA GLU A 88 -8.96 -12.63 1.21
C GLU A 88 -9.03 -13.61 2.39
N ARG A 89 -9.91 -13.35 3.36
CA ARG A 89 -10.17 -14.26 4.48
C ARG A 89 -10.65 -15.61 3.96
N ASP A 90 -11.63 -15.62 3.07
CA ASP A 90 -12.23 -16.86 2.56
C ASP A 90 -11.21 -17.66 1.74
N GLU A 91 -10.44 -17.00 0.87
CA GLU A 91 -9.34 -17.63 0.12
C GLU A 91 -8.28 -18.24 1.06
N LEU A 92 -7.93 -17.55 2.15
CA LEU A 92 -7.00 -18.07 3.14
C LEU A 92 -7.56 -19.29 3.87
N TYR A 93 -8.83 -19.27 4.28
CA TYR A 93 -9.46 -20.42 4.93
C TYR A 93 -9.54 -21.63 4.00
N ASP A 94 -9.97 -21.44 2.76
CA ASP A 94 -10.10 -22.51 1.78
C ASP A 94 -8.74 -23.12 1.38
N SER A 95 -7.69 -22.29 1.34
CA SER A 95 -6.35 -22.74 0.95
C SER A 95 -5.49 -23.23 2.10
N PHE A 96 -5.88 -22.98 3.35
CA PHE A 96 -5.08 -23.29 4.54
C PHE A 96 -4.76 -24.78 4.66
N GLU A 97 -5.78 -25.64 4.63
CA GLU A 97 -5.60 -27.08 4.77
C GLU A 97 -4.78 -27.66 3.61
N THR A 98 -5.02 -27.19 2.40
CA THR A 98 -4.28 -27.59 1.20
C THR A 98 -2.81 -27.20 1.31
N SER A 99 -2.52 -26.00 1.78
CA SER A 99 -1.15 -25.50 1.95
C SER A 99 -0.39 -26.29 3.03
N ILE A 100 -1.05 -26.61 4.15
CA ILE A 100 -0.47 -27.46 5.20
C ILE A 100 -0.14 -28.84 4.64
N LYS A 101 -1.10 -29.49 3.98
CA LYS A 101 -0.90 -30.82 3.39
C LYS A 101 0.23 -30.82 2.37
N ALA A 102 0.33 -29.78 1.53
CA ALA A 102 1.40 -29.66 0.55
C ALA A 102 2.79 -29.54 1.20
N VAL A 103 2.92 -28.73 2.27
CA VAL A 103 4.18 -28.58 3.01
C VAL A 103 4.55 -29.89 3.70
N GLN A 104 3.57 -30.55 4.33
CA GLN A 104 3.77 -31.84 4.99
C GLN A 104 4.22 -32.91 3.99
N GLN A 105 3.50 -33.09 2.88
CA GLN A 105 3.87 -34.04 1.82
C GLN A 105 5.28 -33.80 1.28
N ARG A 106 5.68 -32.53 1.09
CA ARG A 106 7.04 -32.20 0.63
C ARG A 106 8.10 -32.57 1.66
N SER A 107 7.80 -32.37 2.94
CA SER A 107 8.69 -32.74 4.04
C SER A 107 8.80 -34.26 4.16
N ASP A 108 7.68 -34.96 4.15
CA ASP A 108 7.59 -36.42 4.27
C ASP A 108 8.33 -37.10 3.10
N PHE A 109 8.14 -36.61 1.88
CA PHE A 109 8.87 -37.11 0.71
C PHE A 109 10.39 -36.89 0.84
N ARG A 110 10.81 -35.73 1.34
CA ARG A 110 12.24 -35.45 1.56
C ARG A 110 12.82 -36.36 2.64
N ASN A 111 12.08 -36.61 3.72
CA ASN A 111 12.49 -37.54 4.77
C ASN A 111 12.62 -38.96 4.24
N LEU A 112 11.65 -39.43 3.47
CA LEU A 112 11.69 -40.78 2.86
C LEU A 112 12.91 -40.96 1.96
N ILE A 113 13.26 -39.96 1.14
CA ILE A 113 14.48 -40.00 0.33
C ILE A 113 15.74 -40.05 1.20
N LEU A 114 15.79 -39.27 2.28
CA LEU A 114 16.93 -39.25 3.18
C LEU A 114 17.09 -40.58 3.93
N GLU A 115 15.99 -41.18 4.39
CA GLU A 115 15.96 -42.51 5.00
C GLU A 115 16.45 -43.58 4.02
N SER A 116 15.94 -43.58 2.78
CA SER A 116 16.40 -44.52 1.75
C SER A 116 17.90 -44.35 1.44
N LYS A 117 18.40 -43.12 1.41
CA LYS A 117 19.82 -42.85 1.21
C LYS A 117 20.66 -43.31 2.40
N LEU A 118 20.20 -43.08 3.62
CA LEU A 118 20.85 -43.56 4.84
C LEU A 118 20.93 -45.09 4.85
N GLN A 119 19.82 -45.76 4.59
CA GLN A 119 19.78 -47.22 4.48
C GLN A 119 20.77 -47.74 3.42
N GLY A 120 20.80 -47.12 2.23
CA GLY A 120 21.76 -47.50 1.19
C GLY A 120 23.22 -47.27 1.58
N MET A 121 23.51 -46.24 2.39
CA MET A 121 24.85 -45.99 2.93
C MET A 121 25.21 -47.00 4.02
N GLU A 122 24.26 -47.35 4.91
CA GLU A 122 24.44 -48.40 5.93
C GLU A 122 24.71 -49.77 5.29
N GLU A 123 23.91 -50.18 4.31
CA GLU A 123 24.14 -51.42 3.55
C GLU A 123 25.50 -51.40 2.82
N GLY A 124 25.95 -50.23 2.37
CA GLY A 124 27.27 -50.04 1.77
C GLY A 124 28.40 -50.24 2.77
N ILE A 125 28.25 -49.70 3.99
CA ILE A 125 29.20 -49.87 5.09
C ILE A 125 29.26 -51.35 5.48
N ASP A 126 28.13 -52.00 5.70
CA ASP A 126 28.07 -53.41 6.10
C ASP A 126 28.77 -54.32 5.06
N LYS A 127 28.55 -54.07 3.77
CA LYS A 127 29.25 -54.79 2.68
C LYS A 127 30.75 -54.53 2.71
N ALA A 128 31.18 -53.28 2.87
CA ALA A 128 32.60 -52.94 2.92
C ALA A 128 33.29 -53.58 4.13
N THR A 129 32.63 -53.59 5.30
CA THR A 129 33.12 -54.25 6.52
C THR A 129 33.21 -55.77 6.33
N SER A 130 32.21 -56.41 5.72
CA SER A 130 32.25 -57.84 5.41
C SER A 130 33.40 -58.19 4.45
N GLN A 131 33.58 -57.41 3.38
CA GLN A 131 34.68 -57.59 2.43
C GLN A 131 36.05 -57.41 3.09
N LEU A 132 36.18 -56.43 3.98
CA LEU A 132 37.41 -56.21 4.72
C LEU A 132 37.73 -57.41 5.63
N ASN A 133 36.74 -57.93 6.35
CA ASN A 133 36.91 -59.13 7.17
C ASN A 133 37.33 -60.35 6.34
N GLU A 134 36.71 -60.58 5.17
CA GLU A 134 37.10 -61.67 4.26
C GLU A 134 38.55 -61.53 3.77
N ILE A 135 38.99 -60.32 3.44
CA ILE A 135 40.38 -60.07 3.02
C ILE A 135 41.36 -60.35 4.16
N VAL A 136 41.03 -59.90 5.38
CA VAL A 136 41.86 -60.14 6.57
C VAL A 136 42.00 -61.64 6.84
N GLU A 137 40.90 -62.39 6.79
CA GLU A 137 40.91 -63.84 6.96
C GLU A 137 41.72 -64.54 5.85
N ALA A 138 41.53 -64.17 4.59
CA ALA A 138 42.21 -64.79 3.45
C ALA A 138 43.72 -64.50 3.40
N ALA A 139 44.12 -63.31 3.84
CA ALA A 139 45.52 -62.88 3.85
C ALA A 139 46.27 -63.33 5.12
N ALA A 140 45.58 -63.93 6.10
CA ALA A 140 46.13 -64.32 7.40
C ALA A 140 46.92 -63.18 8.10
N LEU A 141 46.45 -61.95 7.91
CA LEU A 141 47.06 -60.75 8.49
C LEU A 141 46.81 -60.74 10.00
N ASP A 142 47.82 -60.35 10.77
CA ASP A 142 47.63 -60.13 12.19
C ASP A 142 46.89 -58.80 12.47
N GLN A 143 46.33 -58.67 13.67
CA GLN A 143 45.53 -57.51 14.06
C GLN A 143 46.34 -56.19 14.04
N GLU A 144 47.66 -56.26 14.18
CA GLU A 144 48.55 -55.09 14.22
C GLU A 144 48.80 -54.55 12.81
N GLU A 145 49.08 -55.44 11.86
CA GLU A 145 49.33 -55.11 10.45
C GLU A 145 48.05 -54.57 9.77
N VAL A 146 46.88 -55.13 10.10
CA VAL A 146 45.58 -54.57 9.67
C VAL A 146 45.37 -53.16 10.24
N GLY A 147 45.68 -52.96 11.52
CA GLY A 147 45.58 -51.65 12.17
C GLY A 147 46.45 -50.59 11.49
N HIS A 148 47.68 -50.95 11.11
CA HIS A 148 48.58 -50.07 10.37
C HIS A 148 48.06 -49.70 8.97
N ILE A 149 47.53 -50.68 8.23
CA ILE A 149 46.98 -50.44 6.88
C ILE A 149 45.74 -49.55 6.94
N VAL A 150 44.82 -49.83 7.87
CA VAL A 150 43.60 -49.01 8.05
C VAL A 150 43.96 -47.58 8.45
N GLY A 151 44.88 -47.39 9.40
CA GLY A 151 45.32 -46.07 9.82
C GLY A 151 45.95 -45.27 8.67
N SER A 152 46.81 -45.90 7.85
CA SER A 152 47.41 -45.25 6.68
C SER A 152 46.36 -44.88 5.63
N LEU A 153 45.35 -45.73 5.43
CA LEU A 153 44.25 -45.45 4.51
C LEU A 153 43.39 -44.30 4.99
N ASP A 154 43.06 -44.24 6.29
CA ASP A 154 42.31 -43.15 6.91
C ASP A 154 43.03 -41.81 6.78
N GLU A 155 44.35 -41.77 7.02
CA GLU A 155 45.17 -40.57 6.80
C GLU A 155 45.13 -40.12 5.34
N MET A 156 45.26 -41.04 4.39
CA MET A 156 45.20 -40.73 2.96
C MET A 156 43.82 -40.20 2.55
N VAL A 157 42.74 -40.81 3.05
CA VAL A 157 41.36 -40.37 2.79
C VAL A 157 41.13 -38.98 3.40
N ALA A 158 41.60 -38.74 4.63
CA ALA A 158 41.52 -37.44 5.28
C ALA A 158 42.27 -36.36 4.48
N ALA A 159 43.49 -36.65 4.01
CA ALA A 159 44.29 -35.74 3.19
C ALA A 159 43.58 -35.42 1.85
N LYS A 160 43.04 -36.43 1.17
CA LYS A 160 42.28 -36.22 -0.08
C LYS A 160 41.01 -35.40 0.15
N ASN A 161 40.28 -35.65 1.24
CA ASN A 161 39.09 -34.88 1.61
C ASN A 161 39.41 -33.42 1.93
N ALA A 162 40.57 -33.14 2.56
CA ALA A 162 41.03 -31.77 2.76
C ALA A 162 41.29 -31.06 1.43
N ILE A 163 41.99 -31.71 0.49
CA ILE A 163 42.23 -31.18 -0.86
C ILE A 163 40.92 -30.91 -1.59
N ILE A 164 39.93 -31.81 -1.50
CA ILE A 164 38.60 -31.61 -2.11
C ILE A 164 37.94 -30.35 -1.54
N LYS A 165 37.95 -30.15 -0.22
CA LYS A 165 37.39 -28.95 0.42
C LYS A 165 38.09 -27.68 -0.05
N ASP A 166 39.43 -27.70 -0.12
CA ASP A 166 40.22 -26.54 -0.58
C ASP A 166 39.93 -26.20 -2.04
N LEU A 167 39.82 -27.21 -2.91
CA LEU A 167 39.46 -27.02 -4.32
C LEU A 167 38.03 -26.48 -4.47
N GLN A 168 37.07 -27.02 -3.72
CA GLN A 168 35.69 -26.50 -3.70
C GLN A 168 35.66 -25.04 -3.24
N TYR A 169 36.40 -24.70 -2.19
CA TYR A 169 36.52 -23.32 -1.72
C TYR A 169 37.14 -22.42 -2.79
N SER A 170 38.20 -22.88 -3.47
CA SER A 170 38.84 -22.14 -4.56
C SER A 170 37.87 -21.86 -5.71
N VAL A 171 37.07 -22.86 -6.11
CA VAL A 171 36.02 -22.70 -7.13
C VAL A 171 34.98 -21.68 -6.70
N LEU A 172 34.47 -21.76 -5.47
CA LEU A 172 33.49 -20.79 -4.94
C LEU A 172 34.07 -19.37 -4.90
N ARG A 173 35.33 -19.23 -4.46
CA ARG A 173 36.04 -17.95 -4.41
C ARG A 173 36.22 -17.35 -5.81
N MET A 174 36.63 -18.16 -6.79
CA MET A 174 36.80 -17.72 -8.18
C MET A 174 35.47 -17.32 -8.82
N THR A 175 34.43 -18.12 -8.60
CA THR A 175 33.07 -17.86 -9.08
C THR A 175 32.53 -16.53 -8.51
N LYS A 176 32.74 -16.30 -7.21
CA LYS A 176 32.36 -15.02 -6.59
C LYS A 176 33.15 -13.86 -7.18
N GLY A 177 34.47 -13.99 -7.30
CA GLY A 177 35.33 -12.95 -7.88
C GLY A 177 34.92 -12.60 -9.31
N TYR A 178 34.59 -13.59 -10.12
CA TYR A 178 34.08 -13.39 -11.48
C TYR A 178 32.75 -12.64 -11.49
N ASN A 179 31.77 -13.08 -10.70
CA ASN A 179 30.46 -12.43 -10.61
C ASN A 179 30.54 -10.98 -10.11
N ASP A 180 31.39 -10.72 -9.09
CA ASP A 180 31.61 -9.38 -8.56
C ASP A 180 32.29 -8.47 -9.61
N ALA A 181 33.32 -8.96 -10.30
CA ALA A 181 33.99 -8.21 -11.36
C ALA A 181 33.03 -7.89 -12.52
N LEU A 182 32.21 -8.87 -12.93
CA LEU A 182 31.21 -8.66 -13.97
C LEU A 182 30.21 -7.57 -13.58
N ARG A 183 29.74 -7.55 -12.32
CA ARG A 183 28.86 -6.48 -11.82
C ARG A 183 29.56 -5.13 -11.86
N THR A 184 30.77 -5.01 -11.30
CA THR A 184 31.51 -3.74 -11.26
C THR A 184 31.81 -3.21 -12.65
N TYR A 185 32.21 -4.06 -13.59
CA TYR A 185 32.42 -3.63 -14.97
C TYR A 185 31.13 -3.24 -15.67
N THR A 186 30.03 -3.98 -15.46
CA THR A 186 28.72 -3.61 -16.01
C THR A 186 28.29 -2.22 -15.50
N GLU A 187 28.41 -1.96 -14.20
CA GLU A 187 28.12 -0.65 -13.61
C GLU A 187 28.99 0.45 -14.21
N LYS A 188 30.30 0.21 -14.37
CA LYS A 188 31.22 1.18 -14.95
C LYS A 188 30.94 1.46 -16.43
N LEU A 189 30.60 0.43 -17.21
CA LEU A 189 30.25 0.58 -18.63
C LEU A 189 28.95 1.40 -18.80
N VAL A 190 27.97 1.19 -17.91
CA VAL A 190 26.76 2.02 -17.86
C VAL A 190 27.09 3.47 -17.50
N GLU A 191 27.97 3.70 -16.52
CA GLU A 191 28.40 5.05 -16.11
C GLU A 191 29.06 5.84 -17.25
N ILE A 192 29.85 5.18 -18.10
CA ILE A 192 30.50 5.81 -19.27
C ILE A 192 29.58 5.91 -20.49
N GLY A 193 28.31 5.51 -20.38
CA GLY A 193 27.27 5.73 -21.38
C GLY A 193 26.97 4.55 -22.30
N ILE A 194 27.46 3.34 -22.01
CA ILE A 194 27.09 2.14 -22.77
C ILE A 194 25.75 1.60 -22.24
N PRO A 195 24.71 1.47 -23.09
CA PRO A 195 23.42 0.93 -22.69
C PRO A 195 23.55 -0.51 -22.16
N LYS A 196 22.74 -0.84 -21.15
CA LYS A 196 22.74 -2.15 -20.51
C LYS A 196 22.48 -3.29 -21.51
N ASP A 197 21.59 -3.07 -22.47
CA ASP A 197 21.24 -4.06 -23.51
C ASP A 197 22.44 -4.42 -24.39
N GLU A 198 23.33 -3.46 -24.67
CA GLU A 198 24.57 -3.72 -25.42
C GLU A 198 25.57 -4.54 -24.61
N ILE A 199 25.65 -4.30 -23.30
CA ILE A 199 26.51 -5.06 -22.38
C ILE A 199 26.00 -6.50 -22.26
N GLU A 200 24.69 -6.68 -22.14
CA GLU A 200 24.07 -8.01 -22.09
C GLU A 200 24.28 -8.77 -23.42
N ALA A 201 24.25 -8.07 -24.56
CA ALA A 201 24.54 -8.66 -25.87
C ALA A 201 25.99 -9.15 -26.05
N MET A 202 26.93 -8.75 -25.17
CA MET A 202 28.32 -9.24 -25.19
C MET A 202 28.45 -10.70 -24.72
N GLY A 203 27.39 -11.28 -24.15
CA GLY A 203 27.32 -12.71 -23.81
C GLY A 203 27.96 -13.09 -22.46
N PHE A 204 28.35 -12.11 -21.64
CA PHE A 204 28.81 -12.38 -20.27
C PHE A 204 27.61 -12.62 -19.36
N SER A 205 27.65 -13.72 -18.60
CA SER A 205 26.58 -14.09 -17.66
C SER A 205 27.17 -14.54 -16.34
N THR A 206 26.49 -14.24 -15.24
CA THR A 206 26.92 -14.71 -13.92
C THR A 206 26.86 -16.23 -13.84
N TRP A 207 27.79 -16.81 -13.09
CA TRP A 207 27.77 -18.23 -12.78
C TRP A 207 26.96 -18.49 -11.52
N ALA A 208 26.21 -19.59 -11.52
CA ALA A 208 25.46 -20.04 -10.36
C ALA A 208 26.43 -20.29 -9.18
N THR A 209 26.17 -19.65 -8.05
CA THR A 209 27.01 -19.76 -6.85
C THR A 209 26.16 -19.95 -5.60
N LEU A 210 26.70 -20.70 -4.64
CA LEU A 210 26.14 -20.86 -3.29
C LEU A 210 26.60 -19.74 -2.34
N THR A 211 27.46 -18.83 -2.80
CA THR A 211 27.97 -17.70 -2.01
C THR A 211 27.00 -16.52 -2.03
N SER A 212 27.07 -15.68 -0.99
CA SER A 212 26.34 -14.39 -0.95
C SER A 212 26.60 -13.54 -2.20
N VAL A 213 25.56 -12.85 -2.67
CA VAL A 213 25.57 -11.91 -3.81
C VAL A 213 26.09 -10.53 -3.40
N ALA A 214 26.34 -10.30 -2.11
CA ALA A 214 26.91 -9.05 -1.61
C ALA A 214 28.35 -8.87 -2.16
N PRO A 215 28.72 -7.65 -2.59
CA PRO A 215 30.04 -7.37 -3.13
C PRO A 215 31.14 -7.78 -2.15
N ALA A 216 32.12 -8.54 -2.62
CA ALA A 216 33.28 -8.91 -1.82
C ALA A 216 34.23 -7.73 -1.51
N GLY A 217 33.94 -6.51 -1.99
CA GLY A 217 34.80 -5.34 -1.77
C GLY A 217 36.18 -5.48 -2.42
N LEU A 218 36.30 -6.30 -3.47
CA LEU A 218 37.57 -6.65 -4.11
C LEU A 218 38.12 -5.58 -5.08
N VAL A 219 37.38 -4.49 -5.31
CA VAL A 219 37.83 -3.36 -6.12
C VAL A 219 37.75 -2.12 -5.25
N VAL A 220 38.92 -1.69 -4.75
CA VAL A 220 39.09 -0.37 -4.14
C VAL A 220 38.89 0.66 -5.25
N THR A 221 37.91 1.54 -5.06
CA THR A 221 37.69 2.73 -5.89
C THR A 221 38.88 3.68 -5.83
#